data_AF-A0A349Y9B3-F1
#
_entry.id   AF-A0A349Y9B3-F1
#
_cell.length_a   1.000
_cell.length_b   1.000
_cell.length_c   1.000
_cell.angle_alpha   90.00
_cell.angle_beta   90.00
_cell.angle_gamma   90.00
#
_symmetry.space_group_name_H-M   'P 1'
#
loop_
_entity.id
_entity.type
_entity.pdbx_description
1 polymer ?
#
loop_
_entity_poly.entity_id
_entity_poly.type
_entity_poly.pdbx_seq_one_letter_code
_entity_poly.pdbx_strand_id
1 'polypeptide(L)'
;MSTANAQPLYLRRRIVNVVALLMSCLTALFGLFFLGWILWTLASKGLAGINLDLFTKMTPPPMQEGGLANAFFGSAVMCGLAIAIGTPLGVLAGTWLA
;
A
#
# COMPACT_ATOMS: atom_id res chain seq x y z
N MET A 1 -47.21 29.41 5.05
CA MET A 1 -47.63 28.20 4.30
C MET A 1 -46.41 27.69 3.52
N SER A 2 -45.98 26.45 3.78
CA SER A 2 -44.93 25.65 3.09
C SER A 2 -43.71 25.28 3.95
N THR A 3 -43.81 24.17 4.68
CA THR A 3 -42.68 23.45 5.31
C THR A 3 -42.69 21.95 4.97
N ALA A 4 -43.26 21.56 3.83
CA ALA A 4 -43.60 20.16 3.57
C ALA A 4 -42.60 19.34 2.73
N ASN A 5 -41.47 19.89 2.24
CA ASN A 5 -40.63 19.17 1.24
C ASN A 5 -39.14 19.00 1.55
N ALA A 6 -38.64 19.39 2.74
CA ALA A 6 -37.21 19.25 3.07
C ALA A 6 -36.80 17.85 3.56
N GLN A 7 -37.74 17.08 4.10
CA GLN A 7 -37.49 15.78 4.76
C GLN A 7 -36.95 14.67 3.83
N PRO A 8 -37.51 14.42 2.62
CA PRO A 8 -37.05 13.31 1.77
C PRO A 8 -35.64 13.53 1.20
N LEU A 9 -35.25 14.77 0.93
CA LEU A 9 -33.91 15.15 0.43
C LEU A 9 -32.84 14.93 1.50
N TYR A 10 -33.12 15.29 2.76
CA TYR A 10 -32.24 15.04 3.89
C TYR A 10 -32.08 13.55 4.18
N LEU A 11 -33.18 12.78 4.12
CA LEU A 11 -33.13 11.33 4.33
C LEU A 11 -32.29 10.63 3.26
N ARG A 12 -32.47 11.00 1.98
CA ARG A 12 -31.66 10.47 0.87
C ARG A 12 -30.17 10.76 1.06
N ARG A 13 -29.79 11.99 1.42
CA ARG A 13 -28.39 12.35 1.70
C ARG A 13 -27.82 11.56 2.87
N ARG A 14 -28.59 11.34 3.93
CA ARG A 14 -28.18 10.55 5.09
C ARG A 14 -27.95 9.08 4.74
N ILE A 15 -28.83 8.48 3.94
CA ILE A 15 -28.68 7.08 3.48
C ILE A 15 -27.43 6.95 2.60
N VAL A 16 -27.24 7.84 1.63
CA VAL A 16 -26.05 7.82 0.76
C VAL A 16 -24.77 7.97 1.58
N ASN A 17 -24.76 8.87 2.57
CA ASN A 17 -23.61 9.05 3.45
C ASN A 17 -23.31 7.77 4.26
N VAL A 18 -24.32 7.14 4.86
CA VAL A 18 -24.14 5.90 5.63
C VAL A 18 -23.66 4.76 4.72
N VAL A 19 -24.23 4.61 3.53
CA VAL A 19 -23.80 3.58 2.57
C VAL A 19 -22.37 3.81 2.13
N ALA A 20 -21.99 5.05 1.81
CA ALA A 20 -20.62 5.39 1.44
C ALA A 20 -19.63 5.11 2.58
N LEU A 21 -20.00 5.46 3.82
CA LEU A 21 -19.16 5.21 5.00
C LEU A 21 -18.97 3.72 5.26
N LEU A 22 -20.06 2.93 5.17
CA LEU A 22 -20.01 1.48 5.32
C LEU A 22 -19.18 0.85 4.21
N MET A 23 -19.36 1.25 2.95
CA MET A 23 -18.54 0.75 1.84
C MET A 23 -17.05 1.06 2.04
N SER A 24 -16.70 2.29 2.42
CA SER A 24 -15.31 2.65 2.72
C SER A 24 -14.73 1.81 3.84
N CYS A 25 -15.50 1.59 4.91
CA CYS A 25 -15.07 0.78 6.05
C CYS A 25 -14.88 -0.69 5.64
N LEU A 26 -15.81 -1.25 4.87
CA LEU A 26 -15.72 -2.62 4.34
C LEU A 26 -14.50 -2.80 3.44
N THR A 27 -14.26 -1.86 2.52
CA THR A 27 -13.07 -1.90 1.64
C THR A 27 -11.78 -1.81 2.45
N ALA A 28 -11.71 -0.92 3.45
CA ALA A 28 -10.55 -0.80 4.33
C ALA A 28 -10.31 -2.09 5.13
N LEU A 29 -11.34 -2.65 5.77
CA LEU A 29 -11.25 -3.90 6.52
C LEU A 29 -10.85 -5.07 5.63
N PHE A 30 -11.38 -5.14 4.42
CA PHE A 30 -10.99 -6.15 3.43
C PHE A 30 -9.50 -6.05 3.10
N GLY A 31 -8.99 -4.87 2.76
CA GLY A 31 -7.56 -4.66 2.51
C GLY A 31 -6.69 -4.98 3.73
N LEU A 32 -7.12 -4.55 4.93
CA LEU A 32 -6.40 -4.79 6.17
C LEU A 32 -6.36 -6.27 6.55
N PHE A 33 -7.41 -7.03 6.26
CA PHE A 33 -7.43 -8.48 6.44
C PHE A 33 -6.35 -9.16 5.60
N PHE A 34 -6.24 -8.84 4.31
CA PHE A 34 -5.18 -9.40 3.46
C PHE A 34 -3.79 -8.95 3.90
N LEU A 35 -3.61 -7.67 4.25
CA LEU A 35 -2.34 -7.16 4.76
C LEU A 35 -1.91 -7.91 6.03
N GLY A 36 -2.83 -8.08 6.98
CA GLY A 36 -2.57 -8.84 8.21
C GLY A 36 -2.22 -10.31 7.91
N TRP A 37 -2.93 -10.93 6.98
CA TRP A 37 -2.66 -12.31 6.55
C TRP A 37 -1.25 -12.48 5.96
N ILE A 38 -0.85 -11.59 5.03
CA ILE A 38 0.47 -11.69 4.41
C ILE A 38 1.57 -11.39 5.42
N LEU A 39 1.37 -10.43 6.33
CA LEU A 39 2.32 -10.13 7.40
C LEU A 39 2.46 -11.31 8.36
N TRP A 40 1.36 -11.96 8.73
CA TRP A 40 1.39 -13.17 9.56
C TRP A 40 2.14 -14.32 8.88
N THR A 41 1.88 -14.55 7.60
CA THR A 41 2.56 -15.59 6.81
C THR A 41 4.05 -15.28 6.66
N LEU A 42 4.39 -14.02 6.38
CA LEU A 42 5.77 -13.55 6.28
C LEU A 42 6.51 -13.65 7.61
N ALA A 43 5.88 -13.28 8.73
CA ALA A 43 6.50 -13.41 10.05
C ALA A 43 6.71 -14.90 10.40
N SER A 44 5.68 -15.72 10.27
CA SER A 44 5.75 -17.15 10.65
C SER A 44 6.72 -17.96 9.80
N LYS A 45 6.82 -17.69 8.49
CA LYS A 45 7.72 -18.43 7.57
C LYS A 45 9.05 -17.73 7.33
N GLY A 46 9.07 -16.41 7.37
CA GLY A 46 10.24 -15.59 7.06
C GLY A 46 11.17 -15.38 8.25
N LEU A 47 10.67 -15.29 9.49
CA LEU A 47 11.54 -15.09 10.67
C LEU A 47 12.56 -16.23 10.84
N ALA A 48 12.19 -17.47 10.50
CA ALA A 48 13.09 -18.62 10.53
C ALA A 48 14.23 -18.52 9.49
N GLY A 49 14.08 -17.67 8.46
CA GLY A 49 15.08 -17.44 7.42
C GLY A 49 15.92 -16.17 7.61
N ILE A 50 15.70 -15.39 8.68
CA ILE A 50 16.48 -14.17 8.94
C ILE A 50 17.81 -14.55 9.57
N ASN A 51 18.87 -14.54 8.76
CA ASN A 51 20.26 -14.71 9.19
C ASN A 51 21.13 -13.58 8.65
N LEU A 52 22.31 -13.36 9.24
CA LEU A 52 23.27 -12.34 8.77
C LEU A 52 23.67 -12.56 7.29
N ASP A 53 23.73 -13.81 6.86
CA ASP A 53 23.99 -14.21 5.48
C ASP A 53 22.95 -13.67 4.49
N LEU A 54 21.72 -13.41 4.91
CA LEU A 54 20.66 -12.84 4.06
C LEU A 54 21.04 -11.44 3.57
N PHE A 55 21.75 -10.67 4.40
CA PHE A 55 22.12 -9.29 4.12
C PHE A 55 23.50 -9.16 3.49
N THR A 56 24.42 -10.08 3.79
CA THR A 56 25.82 -9.98 3.37
C THR A 56 26.16 -10.85 2.16
N LYS A 57 25.49 -12.00 1.97
CA LYS A 57 25.77 -12.88 0.82
C LYS A 57 24.95 -12.47 -0.39
N MET A 58 25.58 -12.58 -1.56
CA MET A 58 24.90 -12.46 -2.84
C MET A 58 23.99 -13.68 -3.07
N THR A 59 22.96 -13.48 -3.89
CA THR A 59 22.03 -14.55 -4.28
C THR A 59 22.78 -15.55 -5.16
N PRO A 60 23.01 -16.79 -4.70
CA PRO A 60 23.74 -17.78 -5.45
C PRO A 60 22.85 -18.39 -6.55
N PRO A 61 23.42 -19.18 -7.47
CA PRO A 61 22.64 -19.97 -8.41
C PRO A 61 21.61 -20.86 -7.71
N PRO A 62 20.51 -21.23 -8.39
CA PRO A 62 19.48 -22.09 -7.80
C PRO A 62 20.10 -23.40 -7.26
N MET A 63 19.60 -23.88 -6.12
CA MET A 63 20.08 -25.04 -5.34
C MET A 63 21.24 -24.79 -4.35
N GLN A 64 21.67 -23.55 -4.10
CA GLN A 64 22.65 -23.23 -3.05
C GLN A 64 22.13 -22.23 -2.02
N GLU A 65 22.57 -22.39 -0.76
CA GLU A 65 22.27 -21.42 0.31
C GLU A 65 23.06 -20.13 0.10
N GLY A 66 22.37 -18.99 0.07
CA GLY A 66 22.99 -17.68 0.07
C GLY A 66 21.96 -16.57 0.28
N GLY A 67 22.37 -15.32 0.07
CA GLY A 67 21.64 -14.16 0.57
C GLY A 67 20.88 -13.36 -0.48
N LEU A 68 20.34 -12.23 -0.06
CA LEU A 68 19.54 -11.32 -0.89
C LEU A 68 20.19 -9.92 -1.01
N ALA A 69 21.48 -9.80 -0.71
CA ALA A 69 22.20 -8.53 -0.71
C ALA A 69 22.02 -7.72 -2.01
N ASN A 70 22.16 -8.38 -3.16
CA ASN A 70 22.02 -7.75 -4.47
C ASN A 70 20.58 -7.28 -4.75
N ALA A 71 19.58 -8.02 -4.27
CA ALA A 71 18.18 -7.65 -4.44
C ALA A 71 17.81 -6.40 -3.61
N PHE A 72 18.35 -6.29 -2.39
CA PHE A 72 18.18 -5.08 -1.58
C PHE A 72 18.87 -3.88 -2.21
N PHE A 73 20.13 -4.03 -2.64
CA PHE A 73 20.87 -2.94 -3.27
C PHE A 73 20.21 -2.49 -4.58
N GLY A 74 19.85 -3.42 -5.47
CA GLY A 74 19.17 -3.12 -6.71
C GLY A 74 17.84 -2.38 -6.49
N SER A 75 17.03 -2.84 -5.54
CA SER A 75 15.76 -2.18 -5.19
C SER A 75 15.99 -0.78 -4.63
N ALA A 76 16.98 -0.59 -3.76
CA ALA A 76 17.30 0.71 -3.19
C ALA A 76 17.74 1.71 -4.27
N VAL A 77 18.59 1.27 -5.21
CA VAL A 77 19.03 2.10 -6.34
C VAL A 77 17.85 2.45 -7.25
N MET A 78 17.01 1.48 -7.60
CA MET A 78 15.82 1.74 -8.44
C MET A 78 14.86 2.72 -7.76
N CYS A 79 14.54 2.53 -6.49
CA CYS A 79 13.70 3.45 -5.73
C CYS A 79 14.31 4.86 -5.65
N GLY A 80 15.62 4.96 -5.37
CA GLY A 80 16.32 6.24 -5.29
C GLY A 80 16.27 7.01 -6.61
N LEU A 81 16.54 6.35 -7.73
CA LEU A 81 16.44 6.95 -9.05
C LEU A 81 14.99 7.31 -9.42
N ALA A 82 14.03 6.44 -9.11
CA ALA A 82 12.62 6.69 -9.34
C ALA A 82 12.12 7.93 -8.58
N ILE A 83 12.55 8.13 -7.33
CA ILE A 83 12.23 9.32 -6.54
C ILE A 83 12.96 10.55 -7.12
N ALA A 84 14.27 10.44 -7.37
CA ALA A 84 15.08 11.56 -7.85
C ALA A 84 14.60 12.14 -9.18
N ILE A 85 14.02 11.30 -10.06
CA ILE A 85 13.51 11.72 -11.37
C ILE A 85 11.99 11.93 -11.32
N GLY A 86 11.25 10.98 -10.75
CA GLY A 86 9.78 10.98 -10.75
C GLY A 86 9.17 12.05 -9.85
N THR A 87 9.74 12.31 -8.67
CA THR A 87 9.24 13.34 -7.76
C THR A 87 9.32 14.75 -8.35
N PRO A 88 10.46 15.25 -8.87
CA PRO A 88 10.49 16.59 -9.46
C PRO A 88 9.61 16.69 -10.71
N LEU A 89 9.58 15.66 -11.58
CA LEU A 89 8.68 15.65 -12.73
C LEU A 89 7.21 15.69 -12.31
N GLY A 90 6.82 14.93 -11.28
CA GLY A 90 5.47 14.93 -10.74
C GLY A 90 5.06 16.28 -10.15
N VAL A 91 5.96 16.93 -9.41
CA VAL A 91 5.72 18.27 -8.84
C VAL A 91 5.60 19.33 -9.93
N LEU A 92 6.50 19.32 -10.92
CA LEU A 92 6.44 20.26 -12.05
C LEU A 92 5.17 20.08 -12.90
N ALA A 93 4.75 18.83 -13.14
CA ALA A 93 3.50 18.55 -13.84
C ALA A 93 2.28 18.96 -13.01
N GLY A 94 2.26 18.66 -11.71
CA GLY A 94 1.15 19.00 -10.82
C GLY A 94 0.96 20.49 -10.65
N THR A 95 2.06 21.26 -10.57
CA THR A 95 1.99 22.73 -10.46
C THR A 95 1.57 23.42 -11.75
N TRP A 96 1.76 22.82 -12.92
CA TRP A 96 1.29 23.39 -14.19
C TRP A 96 -0.18 23.06 -14.49
N LEU A 97 -0.72 21.95 -13.94
CA LEU A 97 -2.12 21.51 -14.12
C LEU A 97 -3.09 21.99 -13.03
N ALA A 98 -2.59 22.43 -11.88
CA ALA A 98 -3.37 23.01 -10.79
C ALA A 98 -3.70 24.49 -11.04
#